data_AF-A0A2V1IV72-F1
#
_entry.id   AF-A0A2V1IV72-F1
#
_cell.length_a   1.000
_cell.length_b   1.000
_cell.length_c   1.000
_cell.angle_alpha   90.00
_cell.angle_beta   90.00
_cell.angle_gamma   90.00
#
_symmetry.space_group_name_H-M   'P 1'
#
loop_
_entity.id
_entity.type
_entity.pdbx_description
1 polymer ?
#
loop_
_entity_poly.entity_id
_entity_poly.type
_entity_poly.pdbx_seq_one_letter_code
_entity_poly.pdbx_strand_id
1 'polypeptide(L)'
;MPNFARCMNKKRCLLIINPISGTGNKRGLDALVASRLADNGLTVETAWTTAHGDATRLARRAAEEGFDSVIAAGGDGTINEAASALCGSRVKLGIIPCGSGNGLARHLDIPVDIRASLEIIGRDCPVACDYGSVNGKSFFCTFGVGFDAAVSDAFARGKHRGLVSYVNNTIRQFVNYNADEYTIRANGQIITEQAFLVAVCNASQYGNNAYIAPRATMTDGLLDITIIHAGNPLSTMLVGVDMLTGYTYRNALVDTIRVSSATIERKHPGPAHIDGEPVALGETLEVRCHPGQLWLYTNPDERPFRPIITPIASMIREARYSINRIFHPSLR
;
A
#
# COMPACT_ATOMS: atom_id res chain seq x y z
N MET A 1 13.97 -44.25 26.93
CA MET A 1 12.65 -43.64 26.63
C MET A 1 12.77 -42.96 25.27
N PRO A 2 11.97 -43.35 24.25
CA PRO A 2 12.09 -42.76 22.92
C PRO A 2 11.59 -41.32 22.95
N ASN A 3 12.42 -40.44 22.41
CA ASN A 3 12.19 -39.02 22.24
C ASN A 3 11.04 -38.84 21.24
N PHE A 4 9.84 -38.50 21.73
CA PHE A 4 8.74 -38.04 20.88
C PHE A 4 9.12 -36.65 20.35
N ALA A 5 9.95 -36.61 19.31
CA ALA A 5 10.02 -35.47 18.42
C ALA A 5 8.62 -35.34 17.80
N ARG A 6 7.79 -34.51 18.43
CA ARG A 6 6.51 -34.06 17.90
C ARG A 6 6.82 -33.57 16.48
N CYS A 7 6.36 -34.33 15.48
CA CYS A 7 6.47 -33.96 14.08
C CYS A 7 5.68 -32.65 13.94
N MET A 8 6.35 -31.50 14.11
CA MET A 8 5.73 -30.21 13.91
C MET A 8 5.34 -30.19 12.44
N ASN A 9 4.04 -30.21 12.17
CA ASN A 9 3.53 -30.11 10.82
C ASN A 9 4.03 -28.77 10.27
N LYS A 10 4.99 -28.81 9.33
CA LYS A 10 5.59 -27.59 8.80
C LYS A 10 4.54 -26.79 8.06
N LYS A 11 4.44 -25.51 8.35
CA LYS A 11 3.51 -24.61 7.67
C LYS A 11 3.94 -24.44 6.22
N ARG A 12 3.01 -24.53 5.27
CA ARG A 12 3.28 -24.39 3.85
C ARG A 12 3.19 -22.93 3.45
N CYS A 13 4.23 -22.43 2.78
CA CYS A 13 4.32 -21.07 2.34
C CYS A 13 4.62 -21.01 0.83
N LEU A 14 3.88 -20.19 0.08
CA LEU A 14 4.20 -19.89 -1.32
C LEU A 14 4.91 -18.55 -1.42
N LEU A 15 6.16 -18.54 -1.88
CA LEU A 15 6.90 -17.34 -2.24
C LEU A 15 6.62 -16.99 -3.70
N ILE A 16 6.03 -15.83 -3.94
CA ILE A 16 5.80 -15.25 -5.28
C ILE A 16 6.86 -14.18 -5.52
N ILE A 17 7.69 -14.34 -6.54
CA ILE A 17 8.75 -13.37 -6.87
C ILE A 17 8.45 -12.68 -8.20
N ASN A 18 8.42 -11.35 -8.18
CA ASN A 18 8.43 -10.55 -9.40
C ASN A 18 9.88 -10.19 -9.81
N PRO A 19 10.43 -10.83 -10.86
CA PRO A 19 11.84 -10.64 -11.23
C PRO A 19 12.16 -9.20 -11.68
N ILE A 20 11.18 -8.49 -12.26
CA ILE A 20 11.39 -7.14 -12.81
C ILE A 20 11.08 -6.00 -11.84
N SER A 21 10.66 -6.31 -10.60
CA SER A 21 10.28 -5.31 -9.60
C SER A 21 11.48 -4.53 -9.01
N GLY A 22 11.51 -3.21 -9.15
CA GLY A 22 12.62 -2.38 -8.63
C GLY A 22 14.01 -2.71 -9.22
N THR A 23 15.07 -2.20 -8.59
CA THR A 23 16.43 -2.17 -9.17
C THR A 23 17.39 -3.26 -8.69
N GLY A 24 17.01 -4.04 -7.67
CA GLY A 24 17.84 -5.13 -7.13
C GLY A 24 17.81 -6.39 -8.00
N ASN A 25 18.86 -7.20 -7.95
CA ASN A 25 18.81 -8.58 -8.44
C ASN A 25 18.00 -9.44 -7.45
N LYS A 26 17.27 -10.44 -7.94
CA LYS A 26 16.47 -11.37 -7.09
C LYS A 26 17.04 -12.79 -7.16
N ARG A 27 18.19 -12.97 -7.81
CA ARG A 27 18.87 -14.26 -7.87
C ARG A 27 19.20 -14.74 -6.46
N GLY A 28 18.81 -15.97 -6.13
CA GLY A 28 19.07 -16.55 -4.81
C GLY A 28 18.13 -16.06 -3.69
N LEU A 29 17.15 -15.19 -4.01
CA LEU A 29 16.14 -14.77 -3.03
C LEU A 29 15.32 -15.97 -2.55
N ASP A 30 14.96 -16.87 -3.45
CA ASP A 30 14.30 -18.14 -3.17
C ASP A 30 15.07 -18.98 -2.13
N ALA A 31 16.36 -19.22 -2.37
CA ALA A 31 17.23 -19.96 -1.45
C ALA A 31 17.37 -19.27 -0.09
N LEU A 32 17.52 -17.94 -0.09
CA LEU A 32 17.62 -17.14 1.13
C LEU A 32 16.34 -17.24 1.97
N VAL A 33 15.17 -17.06 1.35
CA VAL A 33 13.86 -17.12 2.02
C VAL A 33 13.61 -18.53 2.56
N ALA A 34 13.83 -19.55 1.74
CA ALA A 34 13.66 -20.94 2.15
C ALA A 34 14.57 -21.29 3.34
N SER A 35 15.86 -20.91 3.29
CA SER A 35 16.78 -21.16 4.40
C SER A 35 16.38 -20.42 5.67
N ARG A 36 15.99 -19.15 5.58
CA ARG A 36 15.67 -18.33 6.77
C ARG A 36 14.35 -18.71 7.43
N LEU A 37 13.36 -19.15 6.66
CA LEU A 37 12.06 -19.53 7.21
C LEU A 37 11.98 -21.02 7.59
N ALA A 38 12.93 -21.84 7.15
CA ALA A 38 13.03 -23.24 7.58
C ALA A 38 13.19 -23.38 9.10
N ASP A 39 14.03 -22.54 9.71
CA ASP A 39 14.25 -22.51 11.17
C ASP A 39 12.98 -22.10 11.94
N ASN A 40 12.07 -21.39 11.28
CA ASN A 40 10.77 -20.99 11.81
C ASN A 40 9.66 -22.03 11.54
N GLY A 41 10.02 -23.21 11.00
CA GLY A 41 9.07 -24.28 10.73
C GLY A 41 8.21 -24.08 9.48
N LEU A 42 8.60 -23.18 8.57
CA LEU A 42 7.92 -23.01 7.29
C LEU A 42 8.65 -23.79 6.17
N THR A 43 7.87 -24.46 5.33
CA THR A 43 8.32 -25.03 4.06
C THR A 43 7.93 -24.08 2.94
N VAL A 44 8.93 -23.56 2.23
CA VAL A 44 8.73 -22.55 1.17
C VAL A 44 8.74 -23.21 -0.21
N GLU A 45 7.64 -23.06 -0.93
CA GLU A 45 7.55 -23.33 -2.37
C GLU A 45 7.69 -21.99 -3.11
N THR A 46 8.37 -21.94 -4.26
CA THR A 46 8.63 -20.68 -4.97
C THR A 46 8.00 -20.67 -6.36
N ALA A 47 7.38 -19.57 -6.72
CA ALA A 47 6.87 -19.29 -8.06
C ALA A 47 7.33 -17.89 -8.52
N TRP A 48 7.73 -17.80 -9.79
CA TRP A 48 8.13 -16.55 -10.42
C TRP A 48 7.01 -16.02 -11.31
N THR A 49 6.71 -14.73 -11.23
CA THR A 49 5.74 -14.11 -12.14
C THR A 49 6.37 -13.91 -13.52
N THR A 50 5.59 -14.12 -14.56
CA THR A 50 5.98 -13.94 -15.97
C THR A 50 5.20 -12.82 -16.65
N ALA A 51 4.00 -12.52 -16.16
CA ALA A 51 3.12 -11.47 -16.68
C ALA A 51 2.27 -10.84 -15.56
N HIS A 52 1.60 -9.74 -15.89
CA HIS A 52 0.57 -9.14 -15.03
C HIS A 52 -0.55 -10.15 -14.72
N GLY A 53 -1.02 -10.17 -13.47
CA GLY A 53 -2.04 -11.09 -12.98
C GLY A 53 -1.51 -12.45 -12.51
N ASP A 54 -0.22 -12.75 -12.72
CA ASP A 54 0.37 -13.99 -12.22
C ASP A 54 0.36 -14.04 -10.68
N ALA A 55 0.62 -12.93 -9.99
CA ALA A 55 0.60 -12.95 -8.53
C ALA A 55 -0.82 -13.19 -8.01
N THR A 56 -1.84 -12.64 -8.67
CA THR A 56 -3.25 -12.93 -8.38
C THR A 56 -3.54 -14.43 -8.53
N ARG A 57 -3.16 -15.02 -9.67
CA ARG A 57 -3.40 -16.44 -9.97
C ARG A 57 -2.68 -17.36 -8.99
N LEU A 58 -1.42 -17.07 -8.68
CA LEU A 58 -0.58 -17.87 -7.78
C LEU A 58 -1.08 -17.78 -6.33
N ALA A 59 -1.42 -16.58 -5.85
CA ALA A 59 -1.95 -16.39 -4.50
C ALA A 59 -3.33 -17.04 -4.33
N ARG A 60 -4.20 -16.96 -5.35
CA ARG A 60 -5.49 -17.67 -5.36
C ARG A 60 -5.30 -19.19 -5.28
N ARG A 61 -4.41 -19.74 -6.10
CA ARG A 61 -4.03 -21.17 -6.05
C ARG A 61 -3.56 -21.56 -4.64
N ALA A 62 -2.73 -20.73 -4.01
CA ALA A 62 -2.25 -21.02 -2.65
C ALA A 62 -3.40 -21.07 -1.64
N ALA A 63 -4.37 -20.17 -1.75
CA ALA A 63 -5.57 -20.20 -0.91
C ALA A 63 -6.43 -21.45 -1.14
N GLU A 64 -6.62 -21.86 -2.40
CA GLU A 64 -7.36 -23.07 -2.77
C GLU A 64 -6.66 -24.36 -2.33
N GLU A 65 -5.33 -24.40 -2.38
CA GLU A 65 -4.50 -25.54 -1.97
C GLU A 65 -4.18 -25.58 -0.46
N GLY A 66 -4.75 -24.67 0.32
CA GLY A 66 -4.63 -24.63 1.78
C GLY A 66 -3.22 -24.31 2.29
N PHE A 67 -2.50 -23.42 1.61
CA PHE A 67 -1.26 -22.86 2.15
C PHE A 67 -1.55 -22.02 3.41
N ASP A 68 -0.62 -22.02 4.36
CA ASP A 68 -0.71 -21.17 5.55
C ASP A 68 -0.41 -19.71 5.22
N SER A 69 0.53 -19.48 4.29
CA SER A 69 1.03 -18.15 3.94
C SER A 69 1.38 -18.02 2.47
N VAL A 70 1.27 -16.81 1.96
CA VAL A 70 1.84 -16.34 0.69
C VAL A 70 2.82 -15.21 1.02
N ILE A 71 4.02 -15.24 0.47
CA ILE A 71 5.00 -14.15 0.58
C ILE A 71 5.15 -13.52 -0.81
N ALA A 72 4.80 -12.24 -0.94
CA ALA A 72 4.98 -11.50 -2.17
C ALA A 72 6.28 -10.70 -2.14
N ALA A 73 7.24 -11.05 -3.00
CA ALA A 73 8.47 -10.30 -3.23
C ALA A 73 8.33 -9.45 -4.50
N GLY A 74 8.00 -8.18 -4.31
CA GLY A 74 7.64 -7.30 -5.43
C GLY A 74 7.42 -5.84 -5.04
N GLY A 75 6.96 -5.04 -5.99
CA GLY A 75 6.46 -3.70 -5.74
C GLY A 75 4.96 -3.68 -5.45
N ASP A 76 4.38 -2.47 -5.39
CA ASP A 76 2.98 -2.26 -5.02
C ASP A 76 2.00 -3.07 -5.86
N GLY A 77 2.17 -3.11 -7.19
CA GLY A 77 1.31 -3.92 -8.06
C GLY A 77 1.34 -5.42 -7.76
N THR A 78 2.51 -6.00 -7.48
CA THR A 78 2.63 -7.43 -7.11
C THR A 78 1.98 -7.70 -5.75
N ILE A 79 2.15 -6.78 -4.80
CA ILE A 79 1.54 -6.87 -3.47
C ILE A 79 0.01 -6.75 -3.57
N ASN A 80 -0.49 -5.79 -4.37
CA ASN A 80 -1.93 -5.59 -4.60
C ASN A 80 -2.57 -6.80 -5.29
N GLU A 81 -1.93 -7.37 -6.31
CA GLU A 81 -2.38 -8.60 -6.97
C GLU A 81 -2.51 -9.76 -5.98
N ALA A 82 -1.48 -10.00 -5.17
CA ALA A 82 -1.48 -11.05 -4.15
C ALA A 82 -2.53 -10.79 -3.07
N ALA A 83 -2.58 -9.58 -2.51
CA ALA A 83 -3.54 -9.20 -1.47
C ALA A 83 -5.00 -9.35 -1.94
N SER A 84 -5.31 -8.89 -3.17
CA SER A 84 -6.63 -9.01 -3.77
C SER A 84 -7.10 -10.44 -3.90
N ALA A 85 -6.20 -11.36 -4.22
CA ALA A 85 -6.51 -12.78 -4.31
C ALA A 85 -6.73 -13.45 -2.95
N LEU A 86 -6.24 -12.85 -1.86
CA LEU A 86 -6.29 -13.40 -0.51
C LEU A 86 -7.38 -12.78 0.37
N CYS A 87 -8.03 -11.70 -0.07
CA CYS A 87 -9.19 -11.12 0.62
C CYS A 87 -10.25 -12.20 0.92
N GLY A 88 -10.70 -12.26 2.17
CA GLY A 88 -11.67 -13.25 2.67
C GLY A 88 -11.09 -14.64 2.96
N SER A 89 -9.83 -14.89 2.61
CA SER A 89 -9.14 -16.14 2.94
C SER A 89 -8.48 -16.07 4.33
N ARG A 90 -8.04 -17.22 4.86
CA ARG A 90 -7.22 -17.29 6.08
C ARG A 90 -5.70 -17.35 5.80
N VAL A 91 -5.32 -17.29 4.53
CA VAL A 91 -3.91 -17.34 4.13
C VAL A 91 -3.27 -15.99 4.44
N LYS A 92 -2.15 -16.03 5.16
CA LYS A 92 -1.45 -14.82 5.61
C LYS A 92 -0.57 -14.29 4.50
N LEU A 93 -0.59 -12.98 4.27
CA LEU A 93 0.30 -12.32 3.33
C LEU A 93 1.54 -11.77 4.06
N GLY A 94 2.71 -12.23 3.64
CA GLY A 94 4.01 -11.63 3.94
C GLY A 94 4.49 -10.77 2.79
N ILE A 95 5.20 -9.68 3.11
CA ILE A 95 5.66 -8.73 2.11
C ILE A 95 7.19 -8.64 2.15
N ILE A 96 7.83 -8.87 1.01
CA ILE A 96 9.23 -8.52 0.78
C ILE A 96 9.25 -7.32 -0.18
N PRO A 97 9.38 -6.09 0.34
CA PRO A 97 9.30 -4.88 -0.48
C PRO A 97 10.50 -4.76 -1.42
N CYS A 98 10.24 -4.93 -2.73
CA CYS A 98 11.25 -4.83 -3.79
C CYS A 98 10.98 -3.65 -4.74
N GLY A 99 9.86 -2.93 -4.59
CA GLY A 99 9.49 -1.79 -5.42
C GLY A 99 10.12 -0.47 -4.96
N SER A 100 9.79 0.61 -5.67
CA SER A 100 10.16 1.98 -5.27
C SER A 100 9.15 2.60 -4.29
N GLY A 101 7.85 2.34 -4.47
CA GLY A 101 6.75 2.95 -3.70
C GLY A 101 6.41 2.24 -2.38
N ASN A 102 6.32 0.91 -2.40
CA ASN A 102 6.14 0.03 -1.24
C ASN A 102 5.12 0.57 -0.21
N GLY A 103 4.00 1.13 -0.66
CA GLY A 103 3.04 1.88 0.15
C GLY A 103 2.50 1.08 1.33
N LEU A 104 2.02 -0.14 1.05
CA LEU A 104 1.48 -1.03 2.09
C LEU A 104 2.57 -1.47 3.08
N ALA A 105 3.75 -1.84 2.58
CA ALA A 105 4.87 -2.23 3.44
C ALA A 105 5.28 -1.08 4.38
N ARG A 106 5.36 0.15 3.85
CA ARG A 106 5.71 1.34 4.64
C ARG A 106 4.65 1.72 5.65
N HIS A 107 3.36 1.54 5.32
CA HIS A 107 2.30 1.73 6.30
C HIS A 107 2.43 0.76 7.47
N LEU A 108 2.75 -0.51 7.21
CA LEU A 108 2.89 -1.56 8.22
C LEU A 108 4.27 -1.60 8.92
N ASP A 109 5.09 -0.55 8.74
CA ASP A 109 6.50 -0.45 9.17
C ASP A 109 7.35 -1.70 8.81
N ILE A 110 7.06 -2.34 7.67
CA ILE A 110 7.84 -3.47 7.14
C ILE A 110 9.12 -2.92 6.48
N PRO A 111 10.32 -3.34 6.94
CA PRO A 111 11.57 -2.83 6.42
C PRO A 111 11.82 -3.19 4.95
N VAL A 112 12.50 -2.28 4.23
CA VAL A 112 13.04 -2.54 2.88
C VAL A 112 14.18 -3.56 2.85
N ASP A 113 14.76 -3.84 4.02
CA ASP A 113 15.76 -4.90 4.18
C ASP A 113 15.08 -6.27 4.19
N ILE A 114 15.49 -7.14 3.26
CA ILE A 114 14.89 -8.47 3.05
C ILE A 114 15.03 -9.36 4.30
N ARG A 115 16.15 -9.27 5.03
CA ARG A 115 16.35 -10.12 6.21
C ARG A 115 15.43 -9.66 7.34
N ALA A 116 15.33 -8.36 7.54
CA ALA A 116 14.43 -7.79 8.54
C ALA A 116 12.95 -8.02 8.21
N SER A 117 12.53 -7.99 6.94
CA SER A 117 11.16 -8.36 6.57
C SER A 117 10.88 -9.86 6.80
N LEU A 118 11.87 -10.73 6.57
CA LEU A 118 11.76 -12.16 6.89
C LEU A 118 11.70 -12.44 8.39
N GLU A 119 12.35 -11.62 9.22
CA GLU A 119 12.22 -11.72 10.68
C GLU A 119 10.78 -11.43 11.13
N ILE A 120 10.10 -10.46 10.54
CA ILE A 120 8.67 -10.18 10.82
C ILE A 120 7.82 -11.40 10.46
N ILE A 121 8.03 -11.98 9.28
CA ILE A 121 7.28 -13.16 8.83
C ILE A 121 7.56 -14.38 9.74
N GLY A 122 8.83 -14.58 10.11
CA GLY A 122 9.27 -15.70 10.96
C GLY A 122 8.71 -15.67 12.39
N ARG A 123 8.42 -14.48 12.93
CA ARG A 123 7.76 -14.33 14.25
C ARG A 123 6.33 -14.89 14.27
N ASP A 124 5.69 -15.01 13.10
CA ASP A 124 4.33 -15.53 12.90
C ASP A 124 3.27 -14.84 13.78
N CYS A 125 3.29 -13.51 13.84
CA CYS A 125 2.28 -12.67 14.49
C CYS A 125 1.40 -11.95 13.45
N PRO A 126 0.53 -12.66 12.70
CA PRO A 126 -0.31 -12.03 11.71
C PRO A 126 -1.46 -11.24 12.36
N VAL A 127 -1.88 -10.16 11.71
CA VAL A 127 -3.00 -9.32 12.11
C VAL A 127 -4.09 -9.43 11.05
N ALA A 128 -5.34 -9.54 11.49
CA ALA A 128 -6.50 -9.42 10.60
C ALA A 128 -6.70 -7.93 10.30
N CYS A 129 -6.40 -7.53 9.08
CA CYS A 129 -6.47 -6.17 8.60
C CYS A 129 -7.70 -5.93 7.72
N ASP A 130 -8.14 -4.69 7.76
CA ASP A 130 -9.18 -4.13 6.94
C ASP A 130 -8.65 -3.85 5.53
N TYR A 131 -9.54 -3.87 4.54
CA TYR A 131 -9.28 -3.31 3.23
C TYR A 131 -10.49 -2.53 2.73
N GLY A 132 -10.26 -1.58 1.82
CA GLY A 132 -11.33 -0.80 1.21
C GLY A 132 -11.74 -1.37 -0.14
N SER A 133 -12.95 -1.05 -0.60
CA SER A 133 -13.34 -1.27 -1.99
C SER A 133 -14.11 -0.08 -2.54
N VAL A 134 -13.93 0.20 -3.82
CA VAL A 134 -14.75 1.14 -4.60
C VAL A 134 -15.42 0.40 -5.75
N ASN A 135 -16.75 0.43 -5.84
CA ASN A 135 -17.53 -0.27 -6.88
C ASN A 135 -17.10 -1.75 -7.04
N GLY A 136 -16.83 -2.42 -5.92
CA GLY A 136 -16.38 -3.82 -5.88
C GLY A 136 -14.89 -4.06 -6.18
N LYS A 137 -14.10 -3.02 -6.52
CA LYS A 137 -12.64 -3.14 -6.72
C LYS A 137 -11.91 -2.84 -5.43
N SER A 138 -11.11 -3.79 -4.94
CA SER A 138 -10.34 -3.64 -3.69
C SER A 138 -9.21 -2.62 -3.83
N PHE A 139 -8.95 -1.89 -2.74
CA PHE A 139 -7.74 -1.10 -2.51
C PHE A 139 -7.24 -1.38 -1.08
N PHE A 140 -5.93 -1.38 -0.91
CA PHE A 140 -5.30 -1.69 0.38
C PHE A 140 -4.73 -0.46 1.05
N CYS A 141 -4.24 0.51 0.28
CA CYS A 141 -3.70 1.75 0.78
C CYS A 141 -4.69 2.90 0.59
N THR A 142 -4.91 3.29 -0.66
CA THR A 142 -5.70 4.49 -0.99
C THR A 142 -6.45 4.34 -2.30
N PHE A 143 -7.65 4.87 -2.32
CA PHE A 143 -8.40 5.16 -3.53
C PHE A 143 -8.57 6.67 -3.63
N GLY A 144 -8.48 7.26 -4.83
CA GLY A 144 -8.57 8.71 -4.98
C GLY A 144 -9.19 9.15 -6.29
N VAL A 145 -9.82 10.32 -6.23
CA VAL A 145 -10.34 11.09 -7.36
C VAL A 145 -9.88 12.53 -7.25
N GLY A 146 -9.77 13.18 -8.40
CA GLY A 146 -9.36 14.56 -8.51
C GLY A 146 -7.91 14.69 -8.95
N PHE A 147 -7.16 15.59 -8.31
CA PHE A 147 -5.80 15.89 -8.72
C PHE A 147 -4.84 14.69 -8.72
N ASP A 148 -4.84 13.87 -7.66
CA ASP A 148 -3.94 12.71 -7.55
C ASP A 148 -4.23 11.66 -8.63
N ALA A 149 -5.49 11.45 -8.96
CA ALA A 149 -5.93 10.61 -10.06
C ALA A 149 -5.50 11.17 -11.43
N ALA A 150 -5.60 12.49 -11.63
CA ALA A 150 -5.14 13.15 -12.85
C ALA A 150 -3.61 13.01 -13.03
N VAL A 151 -2.84 13.09 -11.95
CA VAL A 151 -1.40 12.85 -11.97
C VAL A 151 -1.09 11.38 -12.31
N SER A 152 -1.81 10.42 -11.70
CA SER A 152 -1.62 8.99 -11.99
C SER A 152 -1.92 8.66 -13.47
N ASP A 153 -3.05 9.13 -14.02
CA ASP A 153 -3.40 8.93 -15.43
C ASP A 153 -2.37 9.59 -16.37
N ALA A 154 -1.93 10.81 -16.07
CA ALA A 154 -0.90 11.49 -16.85
C ALA A 154 0.46 10.75 -16.82
N PHE A 155 0.83 10.17 -15.68
CA PHE A 155 2.05 9.39 -15.54
C PHE A 155 1.99 8.10 -16.38
N ALA A 156 0.87 7.38 -16.35
CA ALA A 156 0.69 6.16 -17.15
C ALA A 156 0.70 6.42 -18.66
N ARG A 157 0.20 7.57 -19.11
CA ARG A 157 0.25 7.98 -20.53
C ARG A 157 1.60 8.54 -20.98
N GLY A 158 2.49 8.86 -20.03
CA GLY A 158 3.77 9.51 -20.30
C GLY A 158 4.80 8.58 -20.96
N LYS A 159 5.47 9.07 -22.02
CA LYS A 159 6.52 8.33 -22.74
C LYS A 159 7.88 8.29 -22.02
N HIS A 160 8.11 9.17 -21.04
CA HIS A 160 9.39 9.31 -20.33
C HIS A 160 9.30 8.78 -18.90
N ARG A 161 10.16 7.82 -18.57
CA ARG A 161 10.27 7.23 -17.23
C ARG A 161 11.39 7.91 -16.44
N GLY A 162 11.10 8.40 -15.23
CA GLY A 162 12.11 8.95 -14.32
C GLY A 162 11.59 10.06 -13.40
N LEU A 163 12.35 10.33 -12.33
CA LEU A 163 11.99 11.28 -11.25
C LEU A 163 11.76 12.71 -11.77
N VAL A 164 12.57 13.19 -12.72
CA VAL A 164 12.44 14.55 -13.28
C VAL A 164 11.17 14.70 -14.13
N SER A 165 10.85 13.69 -14.95
CA SER A 165 9.60 13.70 -15.71
C SER A 165 8.39 13.60 -14.79
N TYR A 166 8.48 12.84 -13.71
CA TYR A 166 7.44 12.75 -12.68
C TYR A 166 7.20 14.10 -12.02
N VAL A 167 8.26 14.79 -11.57
CA VAL A 167 8.17 16.14 -10.96
C VAL A 167 7.58 17.15 -11.95
N ASN A 168 8.09 17.23 -13.18
CA ASN A 168 7.59 18.18 -14.18
C ASN A 168 6.12 17.94 -14.54
N ASN A 169 5.72 16.68 -14.73
CA ASN A 169 4.33 16.34 -15.01
C ASN A 169 3.43 16.67 -13.82
N THR A 170 3.88 16.36 -12.59
CA THR A 170 3.12 16.67 -11.36
C THR A 170 2.93 18.18 -11.19
N ILE A 171 3.98 18.99 -11.38
CA ILE A 171 3.90 20.45 -11.31
C ILE A 171 2.97 20.99 -12.40
N ARG A 172 3.07 20.49 -13.63
CA ARG A 172 2.21 20.95 -14.74
C ARG A 172 0.75 20.60 -14.48
N GLN A 173 0.46 19.39 -14.00
CA GLN A 173 -0.90 19.03 -13.62
C GLN A 173 -1.37 19.91 -12.46
N PHE A 174 -0.52 20.15 -11.45
CA PHE A 174 -0.88 20.94 -10.27
C PHE A 174 -1.31 22.36 -10.64
N VAL A 175 -0.61 22.99 -11.59
CA VAL A 175 -0.93 24.35 -12.06
C VAL A 175 -2.19 24.40 -12.92
N ASN A 176 -2.49 23.33 -13.67
CA ASN A 176 -3.60 23.32 -14.64
C ASN A 176 -4.87 22.60 -14.12
N TYR A 177 -4.79 21.90 -13.00
CA TYR A 177 -5.91 21.14 -12.46
C TYR A 177 -6.87 22.07 -11.74
N ASN A 178 -8.14 22.05 -12.17
CA ASN A 178 -9.22 22.76 -11.51
C ASN A 178 -9.93 21.79 -10.56
N ALA A 179 -10.27 22.29 -9.37
CA ALA A 179 -11.10 21.54 -8.42
C ALA A 179 -12.43 21.15 -9.08
N ASP A 180 -12.94 19.99 -8.68
CA ASP A 180 -14.22 19.46 -9.13
C ASP A 180 -15.21 19.41 -7.95
N GLU A 181 -16.50 19.40 -8.27
CA GLU A 181 -17.56 19.26 -7.27
C GLU A 181 -17.79 17.79 -6.94
N TYR A 182 -17.78 17.47 -5.65
CA TYR A 182 -18.09 16.13 -5.14
C TYR A 182 -19.22 16.20 -4.12
N THR A 183 -20.17 15.28 -4.21
CA THR A 183 -21.18 15.05 -3.18
C THR A 183 -20.86 13.76 -2.43
N ILE A 184 -20.60 13.88 -1.13
CA ILE A 184 -20.19 12.78 -0.26
C ILE A 184 -21.34 12.48 0.70
N ARG A 185 -21.84 11.25 0.65
CA ARG A 185 -22.86 10.72 1.56
C ARG A 185 -22.20 9.75 2.53
N ALA A 186 -22.11 10.14 3.79
CA ALA A 186 -21.40 9.38 4.82
C ALA A 186 -22.03 9.62 6.19
N ASN A 187 -22.11 8.59 7.03
CA ASN A 187 -22.60 8.69 8.42
C ASN A 187 -23.97 9.40 8.57
N GLY A 188 -24.88 9.23 7.60
CA GLY A 188 -26.18 9.90 7.57
C GLY A 188 -26.16 11.39 7.20
N GLN A 189 -25.00 11.93 6.83
CA GLN A 189 -24.80 13.29 6.37
C GLN A 189 -24.53 13.33 4.86
N ILE A 190 -24.84 14.47 4.25
CA ILE A 190 -24.57 14.77 2.86
C ILE A 190 -23.78 16.07 2.83
N ILE A 191 -22.61 16.05 2.20
CA ILE A 191 -21.72 17.20 2.06
C ILE A 191 -21.44 17.37 0.57
N THR A 192 -21.59 18.58 0.05
CA THR A 192 -21.26 18.90 -1.35
C THR A 192 -20.24 20.02 -1.36
N GLU A 193 -19.03 19.74 -1.86
CA GLU A 193 -17.89 20.66 -1.80
C GLU A 193 -17.11 20.70 -3.12
N GLN A 194 -16.41 21.81 -3.33
CA GLN A 194 -15.38 21.94 -4.36
C GLN A 194 -14.07 21.40 -3.82
N ALA A 195 -13.67 20.21 -4.27
CA ALA A 195 -12.46 19.56 -3.81
C ALA A 195 -11.39 19.52 -4.91
N PHE A 196 -10.17 19.87 -4.52
CA PHE A 196 -8.98 19.64 -5.33
C PHE A 196 -8.68 18.15 -5.47
N LEU A 197 -8.87 17.38 -4.39
CA LEU A 197 -8.93 15.92 -4.45
C LEU A 197 -9.77 15.34 -3.31
N VAL A 198 -10.28 14.14 -3.51
CA VAL A 198 -10.91 13.31 -2.49
C VAL A 198 -10.19 11.96 -2.46
N ALA A 199 -9.55 11.65 -1.33
CA ALA A 199 -8.85 10.40 -1.12
C ALA A 199 -9.54 9.58 -0.02
N VAL A 200 -9.80 8.31 -0.28
CA VAL A 200 -10.27 7.36 0.74
C VAL A 200 -9.12 6.45 1.14
N CYS A 201 -8.81 6.46 2.42
CA CYS A 201 -7.56 5.95 2.95
C CYS A 201 -7.82 4.82 3.94
N ASN A 202 -7.21 3.66 3.67
CA ASN A 202 -7.04 2.57 4.63
C ASN A 202 -5.62 2.64 5.23
N ALA A 203 -4.65 3.08 4.43
CA ALA A 203 -3.29 3.40 4.87
C ALA A 203 -3.12 4.90 5.16
N SER A 204 -2.14 5.22 6.00
CA SER A 204 -1.82 6.60 6.36
C SER A 204 -1.10 7.41 5.30
N GLN A 205 -0.52 6.76 4.28
CA GLN A 205 0.33 7.38 3.28
C GLN A 205 0.12 6.78 1.87
N TYR A 206 0.45 7.56 0.84
CA TYR A 206 0.53 7.09 -0.55
C TYR A 206 1.80 6.27 -0.85
N GLY A 207 2.73 6.19 0.11
CA GLY A 207 4.11 5.71 -0.10
C GLY A 207 5.12 6.86 -0.11
N ASN A 208 6.41 6.53 -0.10
CA ASN A 208 7.52 7.50 -0.05
C ASN A 208 7.42 8.56 1.07
N ASN A 209 6.77 8.24 2.20
CA ASN A 209 6.58 9.13 3.34
C ASN A 209 5.67 10.36 3.07
N ALA A 210 4.74 10.26 2.10
CA ALA A 210 3.71 11.25 1.86
C ALA A 210 2.40 10.87 2.58
N TYR A 211 2.17 11.45 3.77
CA TYR A 211 1.08 11.10 4.68
C TYR A 211 -0.19 11.92 4.41
N ILE A 212 -1.15 11.32 3.70
CA ILE A 212 -2.45 11.95 3.40
C ILE A 212 -3.46 11.83 4.55
N ALA A 213 -3.45 10.69 5.24
CA ALA A 213 -4.32 10.41 6.37
C ALA A 213 -3.47 9.89 7.55
N PRO A 214 -2.68 10.74 8.24
CA PRO A 214 -1.70 10.30 9.23
C PRO A 214 -2.25 9.47 10.40
N ARG A 215 -3.58 9.46 10.59
CA ARG A 215 -4.28 8.73 11.66
C ARG A 215 -5.02 7.48 11.16
N ALA A 216 -4.95 7.17 9.87
CA ALA A 216 -5.56 5.97 9.32
C ALA A 216 -4.90 4.72 9.91
N THR A 217 -5.72 3.69 10.12
CA THR A 217 -5.37 2.39 10.68
C THR A 217 -6.11 1.33 9.88
N MET A 218 -5.53 0.14 9.76
CA MET A 218 -6.14 -0.99 9.06
C MET A 218 -6.79 -2.01 10.00
N THR A 219 -7.20 -1.61 11.20
CA THR A 219 -7.75 -2.56 12.18
C THR A 219 -8.95 -2.04 12.97
N ASP A 220 -9.47 -0.86 12.61
CA ASP A 220 -10.59 -0.23 13.32
C ASP A 220 -11.93 -0.33 12.59
N GLY A 221 -11.96 -1.01 11.44
CA GLY A 221 -13.15 -1.21 10.62
C GLY A 221 -13.63 0.06 9.91
N LEU A 222 -12.77 1.08 9.80
CA LEU A 222 -13.09 2.37 9.19
C LEU A 222 -12.11 2.71 8.06
N LEU A 223 -12.54 3.62 7.20
CA LEU A 223 -11.74 4.29 6.18
C LEU A 223 -11.75 5.79 6.49
N ASP A 224 -10.65 6.47 6.19
CA ASP A 224 -10.50 7.91 6.34
C ASP A 224 -10.71 8.58 4.97
N ILE A 225 -11.86 9.25 4.77
CA ILE A 225 -12.11 10.10 3.59
C ILE A 225 -11.48 11.46 3.85
N THR A 226 -10.35 11.73 3.20
CA THR A 226 -9.64 13.01 3.23
C THR A 226 -10.07 13.86 2.03
N ILE A 227 -10.60 15.05 2.31
CA ILE A 227 -11.01 16.04 1.31
C ILE A 227 -10.01 17.18 1.36
N ILE A 228 -9.33 17.46 0.25
CA ILE A 228 -8.52 18.67 0.11
C ILE A 228 -9.37 19.67 -0.67
N HIS A 229 -9.77 20.74 -0.01
CA HIS A 229 -10.62 21.78 -0.59
C HIS A 229 -9.90 22.59 -1.66
N ALA A 230 -10.68 23.18 -2.56
CA ALA A 230 -10.16 24.15 -3.51
C ALA A 230 -9.50 25.33 -2.77
N GLY A 231 -8.26 25.62 -3.14
CA GLY A 231 -7.48 26.72 -2.57
C GLY A 231 -6.68 27.44 -3.65
N ASN A 232 -6.03 28.55 -3.28
CA ASN A 232 -5.06 29.16 -4.17
C ASN A 232 -3.78 28.28 -4.25
N PRO A 233 -2.98 28.38 -5.33
CA PRO A 233 -1.83 27.50 -5.53
C PRO A 233 -0.83 27.45 -4.38
N LEU A 234 -0.62 28.58 -3.68
CA LEU A 234 0.28 28.63 -2.53
C LEU A 234 -0.27 27.80 -1.36
N SER A 235 -1.55 27.96 -1.06
CA SER A 235 -2.22 27.22 0.01
C SER A 235 -2.29 25.71 -0.27
N THR A 236 -2.54 25.30 -1.51
CA THR A 236 -2.51 23.89 -1.93
C THR A 236 -1.09 23.32 -1.87
N MET A 237 -0.07 24.12 -2.20
CA MET A 237 1.34 23.70 -2.07
C MET A 237 1.73 23.47 -0.61
N LEU A 238 1.22 24.28 0.33
CA LEU A 238 1.44 24.07 1.76
C LEU A 238 0.82 22.75 2.26
N VAL A 239 -0.31 22.31 1.70
CA VAL A 239 -0.85 20.97 1.98
C VAL A 239 0.15 19.88 1.59
N GLY A 240 0.86 20.03 0.47
CA GLY A 240 1.93 19.11 0.08
C GLY A 240 3.08 19.04 1.10
N VAL A 241 3.45 20.17 1.71
CA VAL A 241 4.44 20.21 2.80
C VAL A 241 3.90 19.51 4.06
N ASP A 242 2.62 19.72 4.38
CA ASP A 242 1.95 19.06 5.50
C ASP A 242 1.88 17.54 5.30
N MET A 243 1.73 17.04 4.07
CA MET A 243 1.81 15.61 3.77
C MET A 243 3.19 15.02 4.04
N LEU A 244 4.27 15.77 3.75
CA LEU A 244 5.64 15.33 4.05
C LEU A 244 5.97 15.34 5.54
N THR A 245 5.29 16.19 6.32
CA THR A 245 5.52 16.32 7.77
C THR A 245 4.50 15.56 8.61
N GLY A 246 3.38 15.13 8.02
CA GLY A 246 2.27 14.47 8.72
C GLY A 246 1.32 15.41 9.46
N TYR A 247 1.28 16.69 9.07
CA TYR A 247 0.44 17.73 9.69
C TYR A 247 -0.88 18.02 8.96
N THR A 248 -1.24 17.23 7.95
CA THR A 248 -2.48 17.44 7.17
C THR A 248 -3.72 17.62 8.05
N TYR A 249 -3.81 16.90 9.17
CA TYR A 249 -4.93 16.98 10.12
C TYR A 249 -5.09 18.34 10.84
N ARG A 250 -4.13 19.27 10.73
CA ARG A 250 -4.22 20.64 11.28
C ARG A 250 -4.51 21.70 10.22
N ASN A 251 -4.54 21.32 8.96
CA ASN A 251 -4.68 22.24 7.86
C ASN A 251 -6.17 22.55 7.61
N ALA A 252 -6.55 23.83 7.58
CA ALA A 252 -7.93 24.24 7.36
C ALA A 252 -8.47 23.91 5.96
N LEU A 253 -7.61 23.58 4.99
CA LEU A 253 -8.01 23.08 3.67
C LEU A 253 -8.25 21.57 3.65
N VAL A 254 -8.08 20.87 4.77
CA VAL A 254 -8.16 19.42 4.83
C VAL A 254 -9.21 19.02 5.84
N ASP A 255 -10.27 18.38 5.34
CA ASP A 255 -11.22 17.67 6.19
C ASP A 255 -10.99 16.17 6.13
N THR A 256 -11.28 15.46 7.21
CA THR A 256 -11.21 14.00 7.25
C THR A 256 -12.44 13.43 7.95
N ILE A 257 -13.12 12.51 7.28
CA ILE A 257 -14.33 11.85 7.77
C ILE A 257 -14.05 10.35 7.86
N ARG A 258 -14.25 9.77 9.04
CA ARG A 258 -14.07 8.32 9.25
C ARG A 258 -15.38 7.59 9.00
N VAL A 259 -15.37 6.55 8.16
CA VAL A 259 -16.58 5.87 7.68
C VAL A 259 -16.36 4.37 7.52
N SER A 260 -17.38 3.55 7.77
CA SER A 260 -17.39 2.15 7.33
C SER A 260 -17.84 2.00 5.87
N SER A 261 -18.60 2.97 5.36
CA SER A 261 -19.08 3.04 3.98
C SER A 261 -19.49 4.47 3.62
N ALA A 262 -19.36 4.82 2.35
CA ALA A 262 -19.82 6.09 1.82
C ALA A 262 -20.18 5.98 0.33
N THR A 263 -20.94 6.94 -0.17
CA THR A 263 -21.13 7.17 -1.60
C THR A 263 -20.51 8.50 -1.96
N ILE A 264 -19.66 8.52 -2.97
CA ILE A 264 -19.07 9.73 -3.53
C ILE A 264 -19.62 9.90 -4.96
N GLU A 265 -20.25 11.03 -5.21
CA GLU A 265 -20.83 11.40 -6.50
C GLU A 265 -20.04 12.57 -7.12
N ARG A 266 -19.80 12.51 -8.43
CA ARG A 266 -19.17 13.59 -9.22
C ARG A 266 -19.97 13.84 -10.49
N LYS A 267 -19.84 15.04 -11.08
CA LYS A 267 -20.63 15.47 -12.25
C LYS A 267 -20.43 14.62 -13.50
N HIS A 268 -19.21 14.11 -13.72
CA HIS A 268 -18.86 13.36 -14.92
C HIS A 268 -17.98 12.14 -14.57
N PRO A 269 -18.05 11.04 -15.34
CA PRO A 269 -17.07 9.97 -15.28
C PRO A 269 -15.68 10.51 -15.59
N GLY A 270 -14.64 9.88 -15.03
CA GLY A 270 -13.29 10.40 -15.20
C GLY A 270 -12.20 9.58 -14.50
N PRO A 271 -10.97 10.12 -14.50
CA PRO A 271 -9.83 9.50 -13.84
C PRO A 271 -10.10 9.24 -12.36
N ALA A 272 -9.56 8.13 -11.89
CA ALA A 272 -9.44 7.73 -10.50
C ALA A 272 -8.14 6.95 -10.36
N HIS A 273 -7.70 6.68 -9.13
CA HIS A 273 -6.65 5.70 -8.88
C HIS A 273 -7.05 4.74 -7.78
N ILE A 274 -6.54 3.51 -7.84
CA ILE A 274 -6.66 2.48 -6.80
C ILE A 274 -5.24 2.04 -6.49
N ASP A 275 -4.77 2.29 -5.26
CA ASP A 275 -3.39 2.07 -4.80
C ASP A 275 -2.33 2.69 -5.73
N GLY A 276 -2.65 3.85 -6.30
CA GLY A 276 -1.80 4.57 -7.25
C GLY A 276 -1.91 4.10 -8.71
N GLU A 277 -2.56 2.97 -8.98
CA GLU A 277 -2.81 2.49 -10.35
C GLU A 277 -3.99 3.25 -10.97
N PRO A 278 -3.84 3.83 -12.18
CA PRO A 278 -4.87 4.65 -12.79
C PRO A 278 -6.01 3.80 -13.34
N VAL A 279 -7.23 4.27 -13.10
CA VAL A 279 -8.47 3.65 -13.60
C VAL A 279 -9.46 4.74 -14.02
N ALA A 280 -10.42 4.38 -14.87
CA ALA A 280 -11.59 5.22 -15.12
C ALA A 280 -12.79 4.63 -14.36
N LEU A 281 -13.54 5.48 -13.66
CA LEU A 281 -14.75 5.11 -12.93
C LEU A 281 -15.92 6.00 -13.33
N GLY A 282 -17.13 5.58 -12.97
CA GLY A 282 -18.36 6.33 -13.24
C GLY A 282 -18.53 7.59 -12.38
N GLU A 283 -19.76 8.09 -12.37
CA GLU A 283 -20.19 9.26 -11.58
C GLU A 283 -20.43 8.89 -10.11
N THR A 284 -20.96 7.69 -9.86
CA THR A 284 -21.21 7.17 -8.50
C THR A 284 -20.13 6.19 -8.09
N LEU A 285 -19.55 6.42 -6.92
CA LEU A 285 -18.43 5.69 -6.35
C LEU A 285 -18.87 5.17 -4.97
N GLU A 286 -19.23 3.89 -4.91
CA GLU A 286 -19.65 3.21 -3.69
C GLU A 286 -18.41 2.68 -2.96
N VAL A 287 -18.13 3.25 -1.80
CA VAL A 287 -16.97 2.90 -0.99
C VAL A 287 -17.39 2.11 0.24
N ARG A 288 -16.64 1.05 0.54
CA ARG A 288 -16.90 0.17 1.69
C ARG A 288 -15.60 -0.32 2.32
N CYS A 289 -15.55 -0.31 3.65
CA CYS A 289 -14.55 -1.00 4.45
C CYS A 289 -14.95 -2.48 4.63
N HIS A 290 -13.98 -3.39 4.54
CA HIS A 290 -14.14 -4.83 4.78
C HIS A 290 -13.30 -5.23 6.00
N PRO A 291 -13.88 -5.21 7.22
CA PRO A 291 -13.09 -5.30 8.44
C PRO A 291 -12.47 -6.68 8.67
N GLY A 292 -11.16 -6.74 8.94
CA GLY A 292 -10.44 -7.96 9.34
C GLY A 292 -10.46 -9.09 8.31
N GLN A 293 -10.63 -8.78 7.02
CA GLN A 293 -10.76 -9.77 5.96
C GLN A 293 -9.46 -10.07 5.20
N LEU A 294 -8.34 -9.45 5.56
CA LEU A 294 -7.03 -9.75 4.99
C LEU A 294 -6.01 -10.00 6.11
N TRP A 295 -5.40 -11.18 6.15
CA TRP A 295 -4.38 -11.49 7.16
C TRP A 295 -3.00 -11.04 6.69
N LEU A 296 -2.37 -10.13 7.43
CA LEU A 296 -1.05 -9.57 7.11
C LEU A 296 -0.03 -9.88 8.20
N TYR A 297 1.20 -10.22 7.82
CA TYR A 297 2.33 -10.15 8.74
C TYR A 297 2.74 -8.68 8.91
N THR A 298 2.52 -8.12 10.10
CA THR A 298 2.82 -6.72 10.42
C THR A 298 3.98 -6.65 11.41
N ASN A 299 4.64 -5.48 11.49
CA ASN A 299 5.67 -5.28 12.50
C ASN A 299 5.01 -5.11 13.90
N PRO A 300 5.18 -6.06 14.85
CA PRO A 300 4.58 -5.92 16.18
C PRO A 300 5.20 -4.79 17.01
N ASP A 301 6.40 -4.34 16.62
CA ASP A 301 7.13 -3.25 17.28
C ASP A 301 6.82 -1.88 16.66
N GLU A 302 5.75 -1.79 15.86
CA GLU A 302 5.31 -0.54 15.23
C GLU A 302 5.11 0.56 16.27
N ARG A 303 5.70 1.73 15.99
CA ARG A 303 5.63 2.88 16.89
C ARG A 303 4.45 3.76 16.48
N PRO A 304 3.73 4.35 17.45
CA PRO A 304 2.70 5.33 17.16
C PRO A 304 3.22 6.46 16.29
N PHE A 305 2.42 6.86 15.29
CA PHE A 305 2.77 7.94 14.39
C PHE A 305 3.01 9.26 15.15
N ARG A 306 4.14 9.92 14.86
CA ARG A 306 4.49 11.24 15.38
C ARG A 306 4.85 12.16 14.22
N PRO A 307 4.13 13.27 14.02
CA PRO A 307 4.47 14.26 13.00
C PRO A 307 5.93 14.69 13.09
N ILE A 308 6.57 14.93 11.93
CA ILE A 308 8.01 15.19 11.74
C ILE A 308 8.91 14.00 12.11
N ILE A 309 8.77 13.44 13.31
CA ILE A 309 9.64 12.38 13.86
C ILE A 309 9.54 11.11 13.02
N THR A 310 8.32 10.62 12.78
CA THR A 310 8.09 9.39 12.00
C THR A 310 8.59 9.55 10.55
N PRO A 311 8.24 10.63 9.82
CA PRO A 311 8.81 10.87 8.48
C PRO A 311 10.35 10.89 8.46
N ILE A 312 11.00 11.61 9.38
CA ILE A 312 12.48 11.71 9.44
C ILE A 312 13.10 10.36 9.77
N ALA A 313 12.55 9.63 10.75
CA ALA A 313 13.07 8.32 11.14
C ALA A 313 12.98 7.31 9.99
N SER A 314 11.88 7.32 9.23
CA SER A 314 11.71 6.51 8.03
C SER A 314 12.78 6.84 6.98
N MET A 315 12.95 8.13 6.66
CA MET A 315 13.96 8.60 5.70
C MET A 315 15.40 8.20 6.10
N ILE A 316 15.77 8.33 7.37
CA ILE A 316 17.10 7.93 7.88
C ILE A 316 17.30 6.41 7.72
N ARG A 317 16.27 5.61 8.01
CA ARG A 317 16.34 4.14 7.90
C ARG A 317 16.58 3.71 6.45
N GLU A 318 15.87 4.33 5.51
CA GLU A 318 16.02 4.08 4.08
C GLU A 318 17.37 4.54 3.53
N ALA A 319 17.87 5.70 3.98
CA ALA A 319 19.20 6.19 3.62
C ALA A 319 20.29 5.24 4.11
N ARG A 320 20.22 4.78 5.36
CA ARG A 320 21.16 3.78 5.91
C ARG A 320 21.14 2.48 5.13
N TYR A 321 19.96 1.98 4.75
CA TYR A 321 19.85 0.79 3.92
C TYR A 321 20.48 0.99 2.53
N SER A 322 20.16 2.11 1.88
CA SER A 322 20.70 2.46 0.56
C SER A 322 22.23 2.56 0.58
N ILE A 323 22.79 3.14 1.65
CA ILE A 323 24.23 3.22 1.91
C ILE A 323 24.82 1.82 2.13
N ASN A 324 24.25 1.01 3.02
CA ASN A 324 24.74 -0.35 3.29
C ASN A 324 24.73 -1.21 2.02
N ARG A 325 23.75 -1.04 1.14
CA ARG A 325 23.69 -1.72 -0.17
C ARG A 325 24.85 -1.35 -1.11
N ILE A 326 25.38 -0.13 -0.99
CA ILE A 326 26.56 0.32 -1.76
C ILE A 326 27.85 -0.32 -1.20
N PHE A 327 27.98 -0.38 0.13
CA PHE A 327 29.20 -0.86 0.79
C PHE A 327 29.29 -2.39 0.98
N HIS A 328 28.16 -3.12 0.93
CA HIS A 328 28.10 -4.57 1.06
C HIS A 328 27.39 -5.23 -0.14
N PRO A 329 28.05 -5.31 -1.31
CA PRO A 329 27.47 -5.85 -2.53
C PRO A 329 27.21 -7.37 -2.50
N SER A 330 27.62 -8.09 -1.44
CA SER A 330 27.27 -9.49 -1.18
C SER A 330 25.81 -9.71 -0.78
N LEU A 331 25.02 -8.63 -0.71
CA LEU A 331 23.55 -8.62 -0.56
C LEU A 331 22.81 -8.63 -1.93
N ARG A 332 23.48 -9.03 -3.02
CA ARG A 332 22.94 -9.19 -4.38
C ARG A 332 22.28 -10.55 -4.62
#